data_AF-A0A835TIM5-F1
#
_entry.id   AF-A0A835TIM5-F1
#
_cell.length_a   1.000
_cell.length_b   1.000
_cell.length_c   1.000
_cell.angle_alpha   90.00
_cell.angle_beta   90.00
_cell.angle_gamma   90.00
#
_symmetry.space_group_name_H-M   'P 1'
#
loop_
_entity.id
_entity.type
_entity.pdbx_description
1 polymer ?
#
loop_
_entity_poly.entity_id
_entity_poly.type
_entity_poly.pdbx_seq_one_letter_code
_entity_poly.pdbx_strand_id
1 'polypeptide(L)'
;MTCNLFVFVHQKHWGGQKGASNDGLVLWDIIKEWVSDYVNHYYSDPSLIVSDNELQAWWTEVRMEGHVDKKDEPWWPVLRTPQDLVEILTTIIWIASGHHAAVNFGQYTYAGYFPNRPTTARMNMPTEDPNDELLKLFWEKPEVILLTTYPSQIQATTVMAILDVLSNHSPDEEYLGQQIEPAWTEEPVINAAFVKFNGRLKEFEGIIDQRNTDMKLKNRNGAGTVPYELLKPFSDPGVTGKGLGFLIVVTFMVVEGGRTQELGKVKKMGELQLAVRFTCSSLVNMLHMYSHPLLSKMHYIQPLSAM
;
A
#
# COMPACT_ATOMS: atom_id res chain seq x y z
N MET A 1 -9.50 8.03 0.04
CA MET A 1 -8.73 7.00 0.79
C MET A 1 -9.51 6.37 1.95
N THR A 2 -10.50 7.05 2.54
CA THR A 2 -11.31 6.60 3.69
C THR A 2 -12.09 5.30 3.49
N CYS A 3 -12.48 4.95 2.26
CA CYS A 3 -13.24 3.72 2.00
C CYS A 3 -12.38 2.44 2.08
N ASN A 4 -11.05 2.53 1.98
CA ASN A 4 -10.16 1.37 1.89
C ASN A 4 -9.65 0.87 3.26
N LEU A 5 -9.56 1.76 4.27
CA LEU A 5 -9.22 1.41 5.66
C LEU A 5 -10.22 0.37 6.23
N PHE A 6 -11.49 0.51 5.84
CA PHE A 6 -12.61 -0.27 6.39
C PHE A 6 -12.83 -1.63 5.72
N VAL A 7 -12.50 -1.76 4.43
CA VAL A 7 -12.73 -3.01 3.68
C VAL A 7 -11.86 -4.15 4.21
N PHE A 8 -10.65 -3.87 4.69
CA PHE A 8 -9.74 -4.92 5.13
C PHE A 8 -10.07 -5.44 6.55
N VAL A 9 -10.43 -4.56 7.49
CA VAL A 9 -10.83 -4.96 8.85
C VAL A 9 -12.08 -5.85 8.82
N HIS A 10 -13.02 -5.58 7.90
CA HIS A 10 -14.23 -6.41 7.74
C HIS A 10 -14.04 -7.67 6.87
N GLN A 11 -12.99 -7.75 6.04
CA GLN A 11 -12.74 -8.94 5.20
C GLN A 11 -12.30 -10.17 6.01
N LYS A 12 -11.84 -10.03 7.26
CA LYS A 12 -11.52 -11.17 8.15
C LYS A 12 -12.71 -12.12 8.40
N HIS A 13 -13.95 -11.73 8.09
CA HIS A 13 -15.15 -12.53 8.39
C HIS A 13 -15.78 -13.21 7.16
N TRP A 14 -15.26 -12.99 5.95
CA TRP A 14 -15.82 -13.56 4.72
C TRP A 14 -14.93 -14.68 4.18
N GLY A 15 -15.01 -15.85 4.83
CA GLY A 15 -14.36 -17.08 4.39
C GLY A 15 -14.97 -17.61 3.08
N GLY A 16 -14.26 -17.39 1.98
CA GLY A 16 -14.54 -18.00 0.68
C GLY A 16 -13.31 -17.88 -0.20
N GLN A 17 -13.13 -18.81 -1.16
CA GLN A 17 -11.97 -18.93 -2.07
C GLN A 17 -11.73 -17.67 -2.94
N LYS A 18 -11.26 -16.59 -2.34
CA LYS A 18 -10.87 -15.35 -3.02
C LYS A 18 -9.36 -15.24 -2.92
N GLY A 19 -8.65 -15.54 -4.00
CA GLY A 19 -7.18 -15.59 -4.04
C GLY A 19 -6.48 -14.36 -3.46
N ALA A 20 -6.98 -13.15 -3.78
CA ALA A 20 -6.45 -11.90 -3.23
C ALA A 20 -6.63 -11.76 -1.71
N SER A 21 -7.75 -12.24 -1.17
CA SER A 21 -8.05 -12.15 0.27
C SER A 21 -7.13 -13.05 1.09
N ASN A 22 -6.79 -14.24 0.58
CA ASN A 22 -5.93 -15.19 1.28
C ASN A 22 -4.45 -14.79 1.25
N ASP A 23 -3.99 -14.18 0.16
CA ASP A 23 -2.62 -13.65 0.07
C ASP A 23 -2.48 -12.40 0.94
N GLY A 24 -3.47 -11.50 0.90
CA GLY A 24 -3.48 -10.28 1.70
C GLY A 24 -3.45 -10.54 3.20
N LEU A 25 -4.20 -11.53 3.70
CA LEU A 25 -4.18 -11.89 5.13
C LEU A 25 -2.82 -12.40 5.60
N VAL A 26 -2.14 -13.22 4.79
CA VAL A 26 -0.79 -13.70 5.12
C VAL A 26 0.19 -12.54 5.16
N LEU A 27 0.16 -11.66 4.16
CA LEU A 27 1.01 -10.47 4.13
C LEU A 27 0.72 -9.53 5.31
N TRP A 28 -0.54 -9.30 5.66
CA TRP A 28 -0.94 -8.53 6.83
C TRP A 28 -0.33 -9.10 8.11
N ASP A 29 -0.41 -10.41 8.31
CA ASP A 29 0.15 -11.06 9.51
C ASP A 29 1.67 -10.93 9.56
N ILE A 30 2.37 -11.01 8.41
CA ILE A 30 3.83 -10.80 8.32
C ILE A 30 4.20 -9.35 8.66
N ILE A 31 3.45 -8.36 8.15
CA ILE A 31 3.65 -6.94 8.48
C ILE A 31 3.39 -6.72 9.96
N LYS A 32 2.29 -7.27 10.50
CA LYS A 32 1.92 -7.10 11.90
C LYS A 32 2.97 -7.72 12.83
N GLU A 33 3.53 -8.86 12.47
CA GLU A 33 4.62 -9.50 13.21
C GLU A 33 5.85 -8.58 13.28
N TRP A 34 6.30 -8.06 12.14
CA TRP A 34 7.41 -7.09 12.08
C TRP A 34 7.15 -5.85 12.94
N VAL A 35 5.98 -5.23 12.79
CA VAL A 35 5.59 -4.04 13.56
C VAL A 35 5.52 -4.35 15.04
N SER A 36 5.03 -5.54 15.42
CA SER A 36 4.97 -5.96 16.83
C SER A 36 6.36 -6.13 17.43
N ASP A 37 7.27 -6.80 16.71
CA ASP A 37 8.66 -6.98 17.15
C ASP A 37 9.36 -5.62 17.34
N TYR A 38 9.11 -4.66 16.43
CA TYR A 38 9.64 -3.30 16.50
C TYR A 38 9.04 -2.48 17.65
N VAL A 39 7.70 -2.39 17.71
CA VAL A 39 7.00 -1.57 18.72
C VAL A 39 7.27 -2.07 20.12
N ASN A 40 7.23 -3.38 20.37
CA ASN A 40 7.44 -3.92 21.71
C ASN A 40 8.89 -3.76 22.21
N HIS A 41 9.85 -3.56 21.32
CA HIS A 41 11.22 -3.24 21.71
C HIS A 41 11.33 -1.82 22.32
N TYR A 42 10.68 -0.82 21.73
CA TYR A 42 10.75 0.57 22.18
C TYR A 42 9.64 0.94 23.19
N TYR A 43 8.44 0.39 23.02
CA TYR A 43 7.26 0.64 23.84
C TYR A 43 6.77 -0.67 24.47
N SER A 44 7.52 -1.18 25.44
CA SER A 44 7.16 -2.40 26.17
C SER A 44 6.03 -2.19 27.20
N ASP A 45 5.74 -0.94 27.55
CA ASP A 45 4.71 -0.58 28.55
C ASP A 45 3.79 0.53 28.04
N PRO A 46 2.47 0.47 28.32
CA PRO A 46 1.52 1.54 27.97
C PRO A 46 1.91 2.95 28.45
N SER A 47 2.63 3.08 29.57
CA SER A 47 3.07 4.39 30.06
C SER A 47 3.98 5.08 29.06
N LEU A 48 4.83 4.32 28.34
CA LEU A 48 5.75 4.86 27.35
C LEU A 48 5.00 5.46 26.15
N ILE A 49 3.87 4.86 25.75
CA ILE A 49 3.00 5.40 24.68
C ILE A 49 2.31 6.68 25.13
N VAL A 50 1.79 6.69 26.36
CA VAL A 50 1.01 7.83 26.89
C VAL A 50 1.91 9.02 27.21
N SER A 51 3.15 8.79 27.66
CA SER A 51 4.09 9.86 27.99
C SER A 51 4.83 10.45 26.78
N ASP A 52 4.77 9.78 25.62
CA ASP A 52 5.43 10.23 24.40
C ASP A 52 4.62 11.34 23.73
N ASN A 53 5.01 12.59 24.00
CA ASN A 53 4.30 13.76 23.50
C ASN A 53 4.36 13.89 21.96
N GLU A 54 5.44 13.42 21.32
CA GLU A 54 5.57 13.49 19.86
C GLU A 54 4.64 12.48 19.20
N LEU A 55 4.62 11.24 19.71
CA LEU A 55 3.73 10.20 19.24
C LEU A 55 2.25 10.57 19.41
N GLN A 56 1.88 11.14 20.57
CA GLN A 56 0.52 11.61 20.82
C GLN A 56 0.14 12.79 19.93
N ALA A 57 1.05 13.75 19.73
CA ALA A 57 0.82 14.89 18.84
C ALA A 57 0.64 14.44 17.38
N TRP A 58 1.49 13.53 16.90
CA TRP A 58 1.38 12.96 15.56
C TRP A 58 0.01 12.31 15.32
N TRP A 59 -0.43 11.42 16.21
CA TRP A 59 -1.71 10.74 16.02
C TRP A 59 -2.90 11.70 16.09
N THR A 60 -2.78 12.72 16.95
CA THR A 60 -3.77 13.80 17.04
C THR A 60 -3.84 14.59 15.73
N GLU A 61 -2.70 14.98 15.16
CA GLU A 61 -2.65 15.73 13.89
C GLU A 61 -3.24 14.92 12.73
N VAL A 62 -2.88 13.63 12.60
CA VAL A 62 -3.43 12.73 11.58
C VAL A 62 -4.95 12.72 11.61
N ARG A 63 -5.53 12.62 12.81
CA ARG A 63 -6.99 12.57 12.99
C ARG A 63 -7.65 13.94 12.82
N MET A 64 -7.13 14.97 13.48
CA MET A 64 -7.81 16.25 13.64
C MET A 64 -7.62 17.18 12.44
N GLU A 65 -6.46 17.12 11.80
CA GLU A 65 -6.08 17.97 10.67
C GLU A 65 -6.04 17.16 9.37
N GLY A 66 -5.37 16.00 9.37
CA GLY A 66 -5.22 15.15 8.17
C GLY A 66 -6.54 14.56 7.69
N HIS A 67 -7.44 14.22 8.61
CA HIS A 67 -8.76 13.65 8.36
C HIS A 67 -9.87 14.46 9.06
N VAL A 68 -9.78 15.79 8.98
CA VAL A 68 -10.70 16.72 9.65
C VAL A 68 -12.18 16.46 9.39
N ASP A 69 -12.53 15.96 8.20
CA ASP A 69 -13.90 15.61 7.78
C ASP A 69 -14.46 14.37 8.50
N LYS A 70 -13.57 13.59 9.12
CA LYS A 70 -13.86 12.31 9.79
C LYS A 70 -13.38 12.27 11.23
N LYS A 71 -12.87 13.37 11.77
CA LYS A 71 -12.26 13.41 13.12
C LYS A 71 -13.21 12.96 14.25
N ASP A 72 -14.52 13.13 14.08
CA ASP A 72 -15.53 12.81 15.10
C ASP A 72 -16.10 11.38 14.99
N GLU A 73 -15.61 10.59 14.04
CA GLU A 73 -16.11 9.23 13.83
C GLU A 73 -15.68 8.28 14.97
N PRO A 74 -16.54 7.36 15.42
CA PRO A 74 -16.31 6.56 16.63
C PRO A 74 -15.26 5.45 16.46
N TRP A 75 -14.85 5.17 15.23
CA TRP A 75 -13.93 4.07 14.91
C TRP A 75 -12.45 4.46 14.98
N TRP A 76 -12.12 5.73 15.29
CA TRP A 76 -10.73 6.14 15.49
C TRP A 76 -10.07 5.39 16.65
N PRO A 77 -8.94 4.71 16.43
CA PRO A 77 -8.15 4.15 17.53
C PRO A 77 -7.72 5.21 18.54
N VAL A 78 -7.73 4.83 19.81
CA VAL A 78 -7.23 5.67 20.91
C VAL A 78 -5.82 5.17 21.25
N LEU A 79 -4.79 5.94 20.90
CA LEU A 79 -3.39 5.54 21.03
C LEU A 79 -2.92 5.57 22.51
N ARG A 80 -3.06 4.45 23.22
CA ARG A 80 -2.68 4.35 24.65
C ARG A 80 -1.81 3.16 25.00
N THR A 81 -1.83 2.12 24.18
CA THR A 81 -1.10 0.88 24.43
C THR A 81 -0.19 0.54 23.27
N PRO A 82 0.83 -0.33 23.48
CA PRO A 82 1.66 -0.83 22.39
C PRO A 82 0.83 -1.51 21.30
N GLN A 83 -0.25 -2.21 21.69
CA GLN A 83 -1.15 -2.86 20.73
C GLN A 83 -1.90 -1.86 19.85
N ASP A 84 -2.31 -0.71 20.39
CA ASP A 84 -2.94 0.35 19.59
C ASP A 84 -1.97 0.87 18.53
N LEU A 85 -0.71 1.13 18.92
CA LEU A 85 0.33 1.57 18.00
C LEU A 85 0.61 0.50 16.93
N VAL A 86 0.71 -0.78 17.32
CA VAL A 86 0.91 -1.88 16.38
C VAL A 86 -0.20 -1.92 15.33
N GLU A 87 -1.47 -1.81 15.72
CA GLU A 87 -2.60 -1.83 14.77
C GLU A 87 -2.57 -0.62 13.82
N ILE A 88 -2.32 0.58 14.37
CA ILE A 88 -2.23 1.82 13.57
C ILE A 88 -1.10 1.69 12.53
N LEU A 89 0.10 1.33 12.95
CA LEU A 89 1.27 1.25 12.07
C LEU A 89 1.11 0.12 11.05
N THR A 90 0.62 -1.04 11.47
CA THR A 90 0.32 -2.16 10.55
C THR A 90 -0.65 -1.73 9.45
N THR A 91 -1.69 -0.98 9.83
CA THR A 91 -2.69 -0.49 8.88
C THR A 91 -2.10 0.50 7.88
N ILE A 92 -1.28 1.45 8.35
CA ILE A 92 -0.61 2.42 7.49
C ILE A 92 0.32 1.71 6.50
N ILE A 93 1.17 0.79 6.99
CA ILE A 93 2.11 0.03 6.15
C ILE A 93 1.33 -0.84 5.14
N TRP A 94 0.28 -1.53 5.57
CA TRP A 94 -0.57 -2.33 4.69
C TRP A 94 -1.16 -1.49 3.55
N ILE A 95 -1.70 -0.31 3.87
CA ILE A 95 -2.30 0.56 2.85
C ILE A 95 -1.26 1.07 1.87
N ALA A 96 -0.10 1.51 2.37
CA ALA A 96 0.98 2.06 1.57
C ALA A 96 1.71 1.01 0.70
N SER A 97 1.64 -0.28 1.08
CA SER A 97 2.29 -1.38 0.38
C SER A 97 1.28 -2.36 -0.24
N GLY A 98 0.88 -3.39 0.50
CA GLY A 98 0.03 -4.51 0.04
C GLY A 98 -1.25 -4.06 -0.66
N HIS A 99 -2.02 -3.17 -0.04
CA HIS A 99 -3.27 -2.68 -0.62
C HIS A 99 -3.04 -1.89 -1.90
N HIS A 100 -2.09 -0.94 -1.88
CA HIS A 100 -1.75 -0.13 -3.04
C HIS A 100 -1.29 -1.02 -4.20
N ALA A 101 -0.37 -1.94 -3.97
CA ALA A 101 0.14 -2.85 -4.99
C ALA A 101 -0.97 -3.67 -5.63
N ALA A 102 -1.88 -4.23 -4.81
CA ALA A 102 -3.00 -5.04 -5.26
C ALA A 102 -3.99 -4.31 -6.17
N VAL A 103 -4.11 -2.98 -6.06
CA VAL A 103 -5.02 -2.17 -6.88
C VAL A 103 -4.31 -1.37 -7.98
N ASN A 104 -2.98 -1.26 -7.93
CA ASN A 104 -2.20 -0.41 -8.83
C ASN A 104 -1.49 -1.19 -9.94
N PHE A 105 -0.61 -2.15 -9.60
CA PHE A 105 0.32 -2.74 -10.57
C PHE A 105 -0.34 -3.73 -11.55
N GLY A 106 -1.59 -4.10 -11.31
CA GLY A 106 -2.39 -4.91 -12.23
C GLY A 106 -3.15 -4.08 -13.27
N GLN A 107 -3.13 -2.75 -13.17
CA GLN A 107 -3.94 -1.87 -14.02
C GLN A 107 -3.67 -2.13 -15.51
N TYR A 108 -2.43 -2.09 -15.96
CA TYR A 108 -2.12 -2.34 -17.37
C TYR A 108 -2.38 -3.79 -17.76
N THR A 109 -1.99 -4.76 -16.93
CA THR A 109 -2.19 -6.19 -17.20
C THR A 109 -3.66 -6.54 -17.46
N TYR A 110 -4.59 -5.97 -16.68
CA TYR A 110 -6.01 -6.25 -16.82
C TYR A 110 -6.76 -5.26 -17.71
N ALA A 111 -6.36 -3.99 -17.77
CA ALA A 111 -7.10 -2.95 -18.49
C ALA A 111 -6.39 -2.43 -19.75
N GLY A 112 -5.18 -2.90 -20.05
CA GLY A 112 -4.49 -2.64 -21.32
C GLY A 112 -5.24 -3.24 -22.52
N TYR A 113 -5.98 -4.34 -22.32
CA TYR A 113 -6.97 -4.81 -23.30
C TYR A 113 -8.33 -4.20 -22.96
N PHE A 114 -8.65 -3.05 -23.56
CA PHE A 114 -9.81 -2.25 -23.17
C PHE A 114 -11.16 -3.01 -23.14
N PRO A 115 -11.47 -4.00 -24.01
CA PRO A 115 -12.74 -4.71 -23.93
C PRO A 115 -12.92 -5.45 -22.60
N ASN A 116 -11.83 -5.79 -21.91
CA ASN A 116 -11.87 -6.41 -20.59
C ASN A 116 -12.23 -5.41 -19.47
N ARG A 117 -11.86 -4.12 -19.62
CA ARG A 117 -12.03 -3.06 -18.61
C ARG A 117 -12.30 -1.71 -19.28
N PRO A 118 -13.48 -1.51 -19.90
CA PRO A 118 -13.81 -0.24 -20.55
C PRO A 118 -13.99 0.86 -19.50
N THR A 119 -13.36 2.02 -19.72
CA THR A 119 -13.44 3.17 -18.80
C THR A 119 -14.65 4.08 -19.06
N THR A 120 -15.32 3.91 -20.20
CA THR A 120 -16.45 4.76 -20.60
C THR A 120 -17.38 4.00 -21.54
N ALA A 121 -18.68 4.25 -21.42
CA ALA A 121 -19.67 3.91 -22.43
C ALA A 121 -20.15 5.20 -23.12
N ARG A 122 -20.10 5.23 -24.46
CA ARG A 122 -20.43 6.37 -25.32
C ARG A 122 -21.86 6.35 -25.85
N MET A 123 -22.56 5.23 -25.71
CA MET A 123 -23.96 5.07 -26.08
C MET A 123 -24.72 4.36 -24.96
N ASN A 124 -26.04 4.57 -24.95
CA ASN A 124 -26.94 3.80 -24.11
C ASN A 124 -27.02 2.36 -24.61
N MET A 125 -27.38 1.45 -23.71
CA MET A 125 -27.70 0.07 -24.11
C MET A 125 -28.88 0.07 -25.09
N PRO A 126 -28.86 -0.79 -26.12
CA PRO A 126 -30.04 -1.03 -26.95
C PRO A 126 -31.24 -1.41 -26.08
N THR A 127 -32.42 -0.97 -26.49
CA THR A 127 -33.67 -1.35 -25.81
C THR A 127 -34.16 -2.71 -26.33
N GLU A 128 -35.09 -3.34 -25.61
CA GLU A 128 -35.73 -4.59 -26.05
C GLU A 128 -36.83 -4.36 -27.11
N ASP A 129 -37.02 -3.13 -27.60
CA ASP A 129 -37.96 -2.84 -28.68
C ASP A 129 -37.50 -3.55 -29.96
N PRO A 130 -38.33 -4.44 -30.55
CA PRO A 130 -37.99 -5.12 -31.81
C PRO A 130 -37.73 -4.16 -32.99
N ASN A 131 -38.18 -2.91 -32.88
CA ASN A 131 -37.95 -1.86 -33.87
C ASN A 131 -36.69 -1.03 -33.60
N ASP A 132 -35.98 -1.27 -32.50
CA ASP A 132 -34.72 -0.59 -32.19
C ASP A 132 -33.64 -1.03 -33.21
N GLU A 133 -33.22 -0.08 -34.04
CA GLU A 133 -32.18 -0.30 -35.05
C GLU A 133 -30.84 -0.67 -34.41
N LEU A 134 -30.54 -0.21 -33.19
CA LEU A 134 -29.33 -0.60 -32.46
C LEU A 134 -29.42 -2.05 -31.98
N LEU A 135 -30.61 -2.53 -31.60
CA LEU A 135 -30.83 -3.92 -31.23
C LEU A 135 -30.64 -4.83 -32.46
N LYS A 136 -31.22 -4.48 -33.60
CA LYS A 136 -31.00 -5.21 -34.87
C LYS A 136 -29.52 -5.26 -35.24
N LEU A 137 -28.83 -4.12 -35.18
CA LEU A 137 -27.41 -4.04 -35.49
C LEU A 137 -26.54 -4.82 -34.49
N PHE A 138 -26.95 -4.91 -33.21
CA PHE A 138 -26.27 -5.74 -32.22
C PHE A 138 -26.38 -7.23 -32.57
N TRP A 139 -27.55 -7.70 -33.03
CA TRP A 139 -27.72 -9.09 -33.44
C TRP A 139 -26.95 -9.44 -34.72
N GLU A 140 -26.86 -8.51 -35.67
CA GLU A 140 -26.14 -8.72 -36.92
C GLU A 140 -24.61 -8.56 -36.79
N LYS A 141 -24.17 -7.58 -36.00
CA LYS A 141 -22.76 -7.13 -35.86
C LYS A 141 -22.44 -6.68 -34.43
N PRO A 142 -22.46 -7.60 -33.45
CA PRO A 142 -22.27 -7.26 -32.04
C PRO A 142 -20.93 -6.56 -31.76
N GLU A 143 -19.88 -6.90 -32.51
CA GLU A 143 -18.56 -6.26 -32.40
C GLU A 143 -18.61 -4.76 -32.74
N VAL A 144 -19.41 -4.36 -33.73
CA VAL A 144 -19.55 -2.95 -34.12
C VAL A 144 -20.23 -2.16 -33.00
N ILE A 145 -21.30 -2.71 -32.41
CA ILE A 145 -22.00 -2.09 -31.28
C ILE A 145 -21.08 -1.99 -30.06
N LEU A 146 -20.35 -3.06 -29.72
CA LEU A 146 -19.40 -3.05 -28.61
C LEU A 146 -18.29 -2.00 -28.81
N LEU A 147 -17.66 -1.95 -29.98
CA LEU A 147 -16.62 -0.97 -30.30
C LEU A 147 -17.16 0.47 -30.34
N THR A 148 -18.42 0.66 -30.73
CA THR A 148 -19.08 1.97 -30.71
C THR A 148 -19.48 2.39 -29.30
N THR A 149 -19.84 1.42 -28.46
CA THR A 149 -20.19 1.65 -27.05
C THR A 149 -18.96 2.01 -26.23
N TYR A 150 -17.90 1.25 -26.35
CA TYR A 150 -16.69 1.45 -25.54
C TYR A 150 -15.84 2.62 -26.01
N PRO A 151 -14.76 3.00 -25.29
CA PRO A 151 -13.97 4.18 -25.62
C PRO A 151 -13.51 4.19 -27.09
N SER A 152 -13.43 5.38 -27.68
CA SER A 152 -12.83 5.53 -29.01
C SER A 152 -11.36 5.11 -28.98
N GLN A 153 -10.76 4.85 -30.14
CA GLN A 153 -9.35 4.47 -30.21
C GLN A 153 -8.44 5.49 -29.51
N ILE A 154 -8.70 6.79 -29.70
CA ILE A 154 -7.93 7.85 -29.04
C ILE A 154 -8.09 7.77 -27.52
N GLN A 155 -9.32 7.65 -27.01
CA GLN A 155 -9.59 7.55 -25.57
C GLN A 155 -8.94 6.30 -24.96
N ALA A 156 -9.06 5.15 -25.64
CA ALA A 156 -8.46 3.90 -25.22
C ALA A 156 -6.93 4.01 -25.18
N THR A 157 -6.30 4.53 -26.23
CA THR A 157 -4.84 4.72 -26.27
C THR A 157 -4.35 5.69 -25.18
N THR A 158 -5.07 6.78 -24.93
CA THR A 158 -4.73 7.70 -23.83
C THR A 158 -4.77 6.99 -22.47
N VAL A 159 -5.83 6.24 -22.19
CA VAL A 159 -5.95 5.50 -20.93
C VAL A 159 -4.87 4.42 -20.84
N MET A 160 -4.62 3.65 -21.90
CA MET A 160 -3.58 2.61 -21.92
C MET A 160 -2.21 3.19 -21.58
N ALA A 161 -1.84 4.34 -22.13
CA ALA A 161 -0.57 5.01 -21.82
C ALA A 161 -0.49 5.42 -20.34
N ILE A 162 -1.59 5.91 -19.76
CA ILE A 162 -1.65 6.24 -18.32
C ILE A 162 -1.48 4.97 -17.48
N LEU A 163 -2.21 3.90 -17.81
CA LEU A 163 -2.14 2.65 -17.04
C LEU A 163 -0.76 2.00 -17.13
N ASP A 164 -0.10 2.09 -18.29
CA ASP A 164 1.28 1.60 -18.49
C ASP A 164 2.22 2.30 -17.51
N VAL A 165 2.21 3.64 -17.49
CA VAL A 165 3.02 4.45 -16.56
C VAL A 165 2.71 4.16 -15.10
N LEU A 166 1.42 4.02 -14.74
CA LEU A 166 1.02 3.73 -13.35
C LEU A 166 1.38 2.31 -12.91
N SER A 167 1.50 1.36 -13.83
CA SER A 167 1.80 -0.05 -13.52
C SER A 167 3.30 -0.37 -13.59
N ASN A 168 4.14 0.62 -13.89
CA ASN A 168 5.56 0.44 -14.13
C ASN A 168 6.38 0.63 -12.85
N HIS A 169 7.24 -0.33 -12.54
CA HIS A 169 8.23 -0.22 -11.47
C HIS A 169 9.50 0.48 -11.95
N SER A 170 9.93 1.51 -11.22
CA SER A 170 11.21 2.17 -11.47
C SER A 170 12.39 1.21 -11.26
N PRO A 171 13.51 1.36 -11.98
CA PRO A 171 14.77 0.70 -11.65
C PRO A 171 15.26 0.96 -10.22
N ASP A 172 14.89 2.12 -9.66
CA ASP A 172 15.26 2.55 -8.31
C ASP A 172 14.17 2.24 -7.27
N GLU A 173 13.21 1.36 -7.60
CA GLU A 173 12.12 0.99 -6.68
C GLU A 173 12.64 0.28 -5.43
N GLU A 174 12.11 0.68 -4.27
CA GLU A 174 12.36 0.00 -3.00
C GLU A 174 11.17 -0.89 -2.65
N TYR A 175 11.42 -2.19 -2.49
CA TYR A 175 10.38 -3.16 -2.15
C TYR A 175 10.28 -3.40 -0.64
N LEU A 176 9.08 -3.75 -0.18
CA LEU A 176 8.78 -4.06 1.21
C LEU A 176 9.78 -5.05 1.80
N GLY A 177 10.42 -4.66 2.91
CA GLY A 177 11.34 -5.51 3.65
C GLY A 177 12.63 -5.88 2.91
N GLN A 178 12.96 -5.22 1.79
CA GLN A 178 14.17 -5.52 1.01
C GLN A 178 15.40 -4.77 1.53
N GLN A 179 15.30 -3.44 1.65
CA GLN A 179 16.41 -2.60 2.11
C GLN A 179 16.24 -2.29 3.60
N ILE A 180 17.29 -2.56 4.37
CA ILE A 180 17.33 -2.25 5.80
C ILE A 180 17.85 -0.82 5.99
N GLU A 181 17.21 -0.05 6.86
CA GLU A 181 17.70 1.26 7.27
C GLU A 181 19.02 1.08 8.06
N PRO A 182 20.10 1.85 7.76
CA PRO A 182 21.36 1.78 8.50
C PRO A 182 21.20 1.82 10.03
N ALA A 183 20.35 2.68 10.57
CA ALA A 183 20.11 2.76 12.02
C ALA A 183 19.56 1.45 12.60
N TRP A 184 18.74 0.71 11.85
CA TRP A 184 18.23 -0.59 12.28
C TRP A 184 19.32 -1.66 12.31
N THR A 185 20.39 -1.51 11.51
CA THR A 185 21.52 -2.44 11.55
C THR A 185 22.34 -2.34 12.84
N GLU A 186 22.34 -1.16 13.46
CA GLU A 186 23.09 -0.85 14.69
C GLU A 186 22.37 -1.30 15.96
N GLU A 187 21.05 -1.49 15.93
CA GLU A 187 20.26 -2.06 17.03
C GLU A 187 20.06 -3.57 16.81
N PRO A 188 20.76 -4.46 17.56
CA PRO A 188 20.75 -5.89 17.27
C PRO A 188 19.37 -6.54 17.29
N VAL A 189 18.47 -6.09 18.16
CA VAL A 189 17.12 -6.64 18.26
C VAL A 189 16.30 -6.30 17.01
N ILE A 190 16.38 -5.04 16.57
CA ILE A 190 15.66 -4.56 15.38
C ILE A 190 16.26 -5.14 14.10
N ASN A 191 17.59 -5.25 14.00
CA ASN A 191 18.26 -5.92 12.90
C ASN A 191 17.76 -7.36 12.74
N ALA A 192 17.75 -8.13 13.83
CA ALA A 192 17.26 -9.50 13.82
C ALA A 192 15.78 -9.60 13.42
N ALA A 193 14.94 -8.69 13.93
CA ALA A 193 13.52 -8.62 13.56
C ALA A 193 13.33 -8.28 12.06
N PHE A 194 14.15 -7.40 11.48
CA PHE A 194 14.06 -7.06 10.06
C PHE A 194 14.54 -8.20 9.16
N VAL A 195 15.63 -8.89 9.56
CA VAL A 195 16.09 -10.10 8.87
C VAL A 195 15.00 -11.17 8.86
N LYS A 196 14.32 -11.36 10.00
CA LYS A 196 13.15 -12.25 10.10
C LYS A 196 12.02 -11.80 9.19
N PHE A 197 11.67 -10.51 9.17
CA PHE A 197 10.64 -9.95 8.27
C PHE A 197 10.96 -10.22 6.79
N ASN A 198 12.18 -9.94 6.35
CA ASN A 198 12.64 -10.25 4.98
C ASN A 198 12.52 -11.74 4.67
N GLY A 199 12.93 -12.61 5.60
CA GLY A 199 12.82 -14.06 5.45
C GLY A 199 11.36 -14.53 5.29
N ARG A 200 10.44 -13.98 6.09
CA ARG A 200 9.01 -14.26 6.02
C ARG A 200 8.39 -13.81 4.69
N LEU A 201 8.82 -12.68 4.13
CA LEU A 201 8.40 -12.24 2.80
C LEU A 201 8.87 -13.18 1.69
N LYS A 202 10.11 -13.68 1.75
CA LYS A 202 10.61 -14.69 0.81
C LYS A 202 9.83 -16.01 0.90
N GLU A 203 9.51 -16.45 2.10
CA GLU A 203 8.64 -17.62 2.32
C GLU A 203 7.24 -17.39 1.69
N PHE A 204 6.68 -16.19 1.89
CA PHE A 204 5.39 -15.81 1.34
C PHE A 204 5.35 -15.80 -0.19
N GLU A 205 6.43 -15.36 -0.85
CA GLU A 205 6.55 -15.47 -2.31
C GLU A 205 6.42 -16.92 -2.78
N GLY A 206 7.09 -17.86 -2.08
CA GLY A 206 6.97 -19.29 -2.36
C GLY A 206 5.56 -19.85 -2.11
N ILE A 207 4.83 -19.33 -1.11
CA ILE A 207 3.42 -19.67 -0.88
C ILE A 207 2.55 -19.22 -2.06
N ILE A 208 2.79 -18.01 -2.60
CA ILE A 208 2.08 -17.52 -3.78
C ILE A 208 2.38 -18.42 -4.98
N ASP A 209 3.63 -18.79 -5.20
CA ASP A 209 4.03 -19.71 -6.29
C ASP A 209 3.33 -21.06 -6.19
N GLN A 210 3.28 -21.63 -4.99
CA GLN A 210 2.56 -22.87 -4.75
C GLN A 210 1.06 -22.73 -5.04
N ARG A 211 0.43 -21.64 -4.58
CA ARG A 211 -0.99 -21.36 -4.87
C ARG A 211 -1.25 -21.16 -6.35
N ASN A 212 -0.32 -20.53 -7.07
CA ASN A 212 -0.40 -20.33 -8.51
C ASN A 212 -0.16 -21.61 -9.31
N THR A 213 0.38 -22.68 -8.73
CA THR A 213 0.52 -23.98 -9.41
C THR A 213 -0.56 -25.00 -9.01
N ASP A 214 -1.34 -24.72 -7.96
CA ASP A 214 -2.44 -25.60 -7.55
C ASP A 214 -3.64 -25.49 -8.50
N MET A 215 -3.82 -26.52 -9.32
CA MET A 215 -4.91 -26.64 -10.29
C MET A 215 -6.31 -26.73 -9.64
N LYS A 216 -6.41 -26.92 -8.33
CA LYS A 216 -7.67 -26.85 -7.58
C LYS A 216 -8.11 -25.40 -7.35
N LEU A 217 -7.17 -24.45 -7.33
CA LEU A 217 -7.45 -23.02 -7.17
C LEU A 217 -7.80 -22.38 -8.52
N LYS A 218 -9.02 -22.63 -9.00
CA LYS A 218 -9.51 -22.17 -10.32
C LYS A 218 -9.52 -20.65 -10.50
N ASN A 219 -9.54 -19.90 -9.40
CA ASN A 219 -9.44 -18.44 -9.41
C ASN A 219 -8.00 -17.93 -9.64
N ARG A 220 -7.03 -18.82 -9.84
CA ARG A 220 -5.61 -18.50 -10.13
C ARG A 220 -5.06 -19.30 -11.31
N ASN A 221 -5.84 -20.27 -11.80
CA ASN A 221 -5.43 -21.25 -12.80
C ASN A 221 -6.58 -21.62 -13.71
N GLY A 222 -6.36 -21.57 -15.02
CA GLY A 222 -7.33 -21.98 -16.03
C GLY A 222 -7.25 -21.15 -17.31
N ALA A 223 -8.05 -21.52 -18.30
CA ALA A 223 -8.15 -20.77 -19.55
C ALA A 223 -8.58 -19.32 -19.27
N GLY A 224 -7.81 -18.35 -19.78
CA GLY A 224 -8.07 -16.92 -19.59
C GLY A 224 -7.83 -16.41 -18.15
N THR A 225 -7.30 -17.23 -17.25
CA THR A 225 -6.97 -16.83 -15.88
C THR A 225 -5.44 -16.69 -15.76
N VAL A 226 -4.99 -15.48 -15.44
CA VAL A 226 -3.58 -15.24 -15.15
C VAL A 226 -3.26 -15.61 -13.69
N PRO A 227 -2.05 -16.10 -13.40
CA PRO A 227 -1.58 -16.27 -12.03
C PRO A 227 -1.72 -14.96 -11.26
N TYR A 228 -2.18 -15.03 -10.01
CA TYR A 228 -2.27 -13.83 -9.19
C TYR A 228 -0.93 -13.58 -8.51
N GLU A 229 -0.24 -12.52 -8.92
CA GLU A 229 1.11 -12.19 -8.44
C GLU A 229 1.23 -10.79 -7.83
N LEU A 230 0.13 -10.03 -7.79
CA LEU A 230 0.12 -8.63 -7.36
C LEU A 230 0.59 -8.39 -5.92
N LEU A 231 0.61 -9.44 -5.09
CA LEU A 231 1.08 -9.39 -3.71
C LEU A 231 2.44 -10.08 -3.51
N LYS A 232 3.12 -10.51 -4.59
CA LYS A 232 4.50 -10.97 -4.47
C LYS A 232 5.37 -9.81 -3.97
N PRO A 233 6.22 -10.01 -2.96
CA PRO A 233 6.99 -8.93 -2.35
C PRO A 233 7.93 -8.23 -3.31
N PHE A 234 8.54 -8.95 -4.25
CA PHE A 234 9.63 -8.44 -5.07
C PHE A 234 9.28 -8.45 -6.56
N SER A 235 9.91 -7.54 -7.30
CA SER A 235 9.80 -7.47 -8.76
C SER A 235 11.06 -6.90 -9.40
N ASP A 236 11.21 -7.18 -10.68
CA ASP A 236 12.11 -6.45 -11.57
C ASP A 236 11.47 -5.13 -12.04
N PRO A 237 12.24 -4.21 -12.62
CA PRO A 237 11.71 -2.96 -13.19
C PRO A 237 10.76 -3.21 -14.37
N GLY A 238 9.85 -2.27 -14.63
CA GLY A 238 8.87 -2.35 -15.71
C GLY A 238 7.48 -2.78 -15.27
N VAL A 239 6.63 -3.12 -16.25
CA VAL A 239 5.24 -3.56 -16.01
C VAL A 239 5.21 -5.08 -15.84
N THR A 240 5.31 -5.53 -14.58
CA THR A 240 5.48 -6.96 -14.26
C THR A 240 4.20 -7.59 -13.69
N GLY A 241 3.26 -6.80 -13.17
CA GLY A 241 2.07 -7.29 -12.49
C GLY A 241 2.36 -7.94 -11.12
N LYS A 242 3.49 -7.61 -10.50
CA LYS A 242 3.93 -8.10 -9.19
C LYS A 242 4.87 -7.09 -8.52
N GLY A 243 5.15 -7.27 -7.23
CA GLY A 243 6.06 -6.40 -6.47
C GLY A 243 5.32 -5.49 -5.49
N LEU A 244 5.75 -5.52 -4.23
CA LEU A 244 5.25 -4.64 -3.18
C LEU A 244 6.16 -3.41 -3.06
N GLY A 245 6.09 -2.53 -4.06
CA GLY A 245 6.80 -1.26 -4.02
C GLY A 245 6.29 -0.37 -2.89
N PHE A 246 7.17 0.40 -2.27
CA PHE A 246 6.77 1.49 -1.40
C PHE A 246 6.37 2.70 -2.25
N LEU A 247 5.07 2.98 -2.39
CA LEU A 247 4.64 4.28 -2.94
C LEU A 247 4.95 5.44 -1.96
N ILE A 248 5.11 5.08 -0.68
CA ILE A 248 5.42 5.95 0.44
C ILE A 248 6.42 5.17 1.28
N VAL A 249 7.69 5.55 1.28
CA VAL A 249 8.66 5.02 2.22
C VAL A 249 8.28 5.51 3.63
N VAL A 250 7.42 4.76 4.30
CA VAL A 250 7.26 4.88 5.75
C VAL A 250 8.48 4.19 6.38
N THR A 251 9.67 4.77 6.19
CA THR A 251 10.80 4.44 7.05
C THR A 251 10.44 5.00 8.41
N PHE A 252 10.26 4.14 9.40
CA PHE A 252 10.34 4.57 10.80
C PHE A 252 11.80 4.95 11.05
N MET A 253 12.18 6.17 10.67
CA MET A 253 13.54 6.67 10.80
C MET A 253 13.83 6.92 12.28
N VAL A 254 14.40 5.95 13.00
CA VAL A 254 15.13 6.30 14.21
C VAL A 254 16.42 6.98 13.77
N VAL A 255 16.52 8.30 13.97
CA VAL A 255 17.79 9.02 13.82
C VAL A 255 18.42 9.22 15.19
N GLU A 256 19.71 8.90 15.25
CA GLU A 256 20.57 8.96 16.42
C GLU A 256 20.55 10.33 17.14
N GLY A 257 20.51 10.26 18.47
CA GLY A 257 20.56 11.42 19.35
C GLY A 257 21.85 12.23 19.26
N GLY A 258 21.69 13.56 19.24
CA GLY A 258 22.76 14.53 19.47
C GLY A 258 23.16 14.58 20.96
N ARG A 259 24.47 14.59 21.21
CA ARG A 259 25.08 14.68 22.56
C ARG A 259 24.95 16.09 23.15
N THR A 260 24.68 16.18 24.45
CA THR A 260 25.38 17.13 25.33
C THR A 260 26.18 16.34 26.37
N GLN A 261 27.44 16.75 26.57
CA GLN A 261 28.46 16.06 27.34
C GLN A 261 28.35 16.44 28.82
N GLU A 262 28.28 15.48 29.73
CA GLU A 262 29.00 15.52 31.01
C GLU A 262 29.26 14.10 31.52
N LEU A 263 30.37 13.93 32.24
CA LEU A 263 31.02 12.66 32.50
C LEU A 263 30.14 11.61 33.20
N GLY A 264 30.14 10.39 32.65
CA GLY A 264 29.95 9.15 33.41
C GLY A 264 28.57 8.51 33.32
N LYS A 265 28.46 7.50 32.43
CA LYS A 265 27.39 6.48 32.37
C LYS A 265 25.96 7.02 32.18
N VAL A 266 25.59 7.33 30.93
CA VAL A 266 24.18 7.52 30.53
C VAL A 266 23.80 6.44 29.52
N LYS A 267 22.72 5.72 29.81
CA LYS A 267 22.06 4.76 28.91
C LYS A 267 21.34 5.58 27.83
N LYS A 268 21.72 5.46 26.55
CA LYS A 268 21.00 6.06 25.41
C LYS A 268 19.54 5.57 25.48
N MET A 269 18.57 6.47 25.67
CA MET A 269 17.16 6.20 25.41
C MET A 269 16.85 6.80 24.05
N GLY A 270 16.41 5.96 23.10
CA GLY A 270 16.12 6.37 21.74
C GLY A 270 14.91 7.27 21.67
N GLU A 271 15.04 8.40 20.99
CA GLU A 271 13.90 9.18 20.51
C GLU A 271 13.33 8.47 19.28
N LEU A 272 12.01 8.27 19.26
CA LEU A 272 11.31 7.70 18.10
C LEU A 272 11.03 8.84 17.11
N GLN A 273 11.92 9.08 16.15
CA GLN A 273 11.61 9.98 15.05
C GLN A 273 10.68 9.29 14.05
N LEU A 274 9.43 9.73 13.97
CA LEU A 274 8.49 9.22 12.98
C LEU A 274 8.61 10.06 11.69
N ALA A 275 9.63 9.83 10.89
CA ALA A 275 9.79 10.51 9.61
C ALA A 275 9.16 9.69 8.48
N VAL A 276 7.95 10.04 8.05
CA VAL A 276 7.35 9.45 6.84
C VAL A 276 8.05 10.04 5.61
N ARG A 277 8.94 9.28 4.98
CA ARG A 277 9.63 9.70 3.74
C ARG A 277 8.80 9.30 2.53
N PHE A 278 8.11 10.25 1.92
CA PHE A 278 7.47 10.01 0.63
C PHE A 278 8.53 9.95 -0.48
N THR A 279 9.05 8.78 -0.82
CA THR A 279 9.72 8.55 -2.10
C THR A 279 8.70 8.02 -3.10
N CYS A 280 8.34 8.84 -4.09
CA CYS A 280 7.49 8.41 -5.19
C CYS A 280 8.28 8.58 -6.49
N SER A 281 8.64 7.46 -7.12
CA SER A 281 9.44 7.40 -8.36
C SER A 281 8.58 7.57 -9.62
N SER A 282 7.25 7.66 -9.50
CA SER A 282 6.35 7.89 -10.65
C SER A 282 6.37 9.36 -11.08
N LEU A 283 6.91 9.61 -12.28
CA LEU A 283 7.03 10.94 -12.92
C LEU A 283 5.73 11.76 -12.89
N VAL A 284 4.58 11.11 -13.06
CA VAL A 284 3.26 11.77 -13.10
C VAL A 284 2.80 12.21 -11.71
N ASN A 285 3.05 11.40 -10.68
CA ASN A 285 2.77 11.77 -9.30
C ASN A 285 3.75 12.83 -8.79
N MET A 286 5.01 12.77 -9.21
CA MET A 286 6.00 13.80 -8.93
C MET A 286 5.55 15.15 -9.51
N LEU A 287 5.12 15.20 -10.78
CA LEU A 287 4.55 16.42 -11.39
C LEU A 287 3.26 16.91 -10.70
N HIS A 288 2.42 15.99 -10.22
CA HIS A 288 1.24 16.32 -9.41
C HIS A 288 1.59 16.82 -8.00
N MET A 289 2.67 16.35 -7.38
CA MET A 289 3.13 16.87 -6.08
C MET A 289 3.65 18.31 -6.20
N TYR A 290 4.20 18.71 -7.34
CA TYR A 290 4.60 20.09 -7.60
C TYR A 290 3.43 21.06 -7.77
N SER A 291 2.19 20.57 -7.98
CA SER A 291 1.00 21.43 -8.10
C SER A 291 0.22 21.62 -6.79
N HIS A 292 0.64 20.97 -5.70
CA HIS A 292 0.07 21.13 -4.35
C HIS A 292 1.10 21.75 -3.40
N PRO A 293 0.67 22.54 -2.40
CA PRO A 293 1.59 23.03 -1.36
C PRO A 293 2.24 21.83 -0.65
N LEU A 294 3.57 21.83 -0.63
CA LEU A 294 4.41 20.79 -0.04
C LEU A 294 4.22 20.75 1.48
N LEU A 295 3.39 19.80 1.95
CA LEU A 295 3.27 19.28 3.31
C LEU A 295 3.03 20.30 4.44
N SER A 296 2.52 19.84 5.59
CA SER A 296 2.52 20.65 6.81
C SER A 296 3.98 20.94 7.22
N LYS A 297 4.23 22.08 7.86
CA LYS A 297 5.52 22.36 8.48
C LYS A 297 5.85 21.18 9.41
N MET A 298 7.05 20.61 9.31
CA MET A 298 7.54 19.70 10.34
C MET A 298 7.52 20.42 11.69
N HIS A 299 6.56 20.06 12.53
CA HIS A 299 6.36 20.65 13.84
C HIS A 299 7.13 19.82 14.86
N TYR A 300 8.44 20.04 14.96
CA TYR A 300 9.11 19.70 16.19
C TYR A 300 8.56 20.61 17.30
N ILE A 301 8.09 20.02 18.40
CA ILE A 301 7.82 20.79 19.62
C ILE A 301 9.15 21.39 20.15
N GLN A 302 10.28 20.73 19.87
CA GLN A 302 11.64 21.24 20.07
C GLN A 302 12.47 21.14 18.77
N PRO A 303 12.60 22.21 17.98
CA PRO A 303 13.40 22.18 16.76
C PRO A 303 14.87 21.86 17.06
N LEU A 304 15.45 20.96 16.28
CA LEU A 304 16.88 20.63 16.33
C LEU A 304 17.70 21.91 16.15
N SER A 305 18.58 22.20 17.11
CA SER A 305 19.56 23.28 16.96
C SER A 305 20.55 22.85 15.88
N ALA A 306 20.62 23.60 14.78
CA ALA A 306 21.63 23.39 13.75
C ALA A 306 23.01 23.55 14.38
N MET A 307 23.81 22.47 14.35
CA MET A 307 25.26 22.50 14.57
C MET A 307 25.94 21.92 13.33
#